data_AF-A0A2H4ZYF7-F1
#
_entry.id   AF-A0A2H4ZYF7-F1
#
_cell.length_a   1.000
_cell.length_b   1.000
_cell.length_c   1.000
_cell.angle_alpha   90.00
_cell.angle_beta   90.00
_cell.angle_gamma   90.00
#
_symmetry.space_group_name_H-M   'P 1'
#
loop_
_entity.id
_entity.type
_entity.pdbx_description
1 polymer ?
#
loop_
_entity_poly.entity_id
_entity_poly.type
_entity_poly.pdbx_seq_one_letter_code
_entity_poly.pdbx_strand_id
1 'polypeptide(L)'
;MKLLVAGNDRVDAGKTTFSVGLLKRTSAQGFKPRAGNNYWFDHDDYQRATSEGRLYGKDAKRLAAASPGDVVPEEINPIHRLWHPSPGAETGLLGKENQQFVVDRVGRPSAETGVEYVVNGTVDVPDSVAERLPLADAPRVTSVADFNDLMRVMHVEALESLAADIESADRAVVESYGDVARPLSGIEPDAVAVVEPGRARIYDGDRYAKACQIATGGPGDGQLEERVPNVVDLIEQVAAVRLPALDSEQRSDPAAVADAYDHAYDALLACAFD
;
A
#
# COMPACT_ATOMS: atom_id res chain seq x y z
N MET A 1 -15.51 11.00 -4.75
CA MET A 1 -15.77 9.60 -4.33
C MET A 1 -14.45 8.93 -3.98
N LYS A 2 -14.32 8.31 -2.81
CA LYS A 2 -13.09 7.73 -2.27
C LYS A 2 -13.38 6.30 -1.85
N LEU A 3 -12.78 5.33 -2.52
CA LEU A 3 -12.96 3.90 -2.24
C LEU A 3 -11.68 3.34 -1.62
N LEU A 4 -11.83 2.52 -0.59
CA LEU A 4 -10.70 1.81 0.03
C LEU A 4 -10.75 0.33 -0.37
N VAL A 5 -9.63 -0.19 -0.86
CA VAL A 5 -9.41 -1.62 -1.09
C VAL A 5 -8.41 -2.12 -0.06
N ALA A 6 -8.94 -2.86 0.93
CA ALA A 6 -8.16 -3.49 1.99
C ALA A 6 -8.13 -5.01 1.81
N GLY A 7 -7.24 -5.70 2.53
CA GLY A 7 -7.06 -7.15 2.40
C GLY A 7 -7.08 -7.81 3.77
N ASN A 8 -7.78 -8.93 3.88
CA ASN A 8 -7.80 -9.72 5.10
C ASN A 8 -6.94 -10.98 4.86
N ASP A 9 -5.93 -11.19 5.71
CA ASP A 9 -4.98 -12.32 5.74
C ASP A 9 -3.62 -12.18 4.98
N ARG A 10 -2.64 -12.99 5.42
CA ARG A 10 -1.16 -12.97 5.19
C ARG A 10 -0.68 -13.28 3.77
N VAL A 11 -1.56 -13.80 2.89
CA VAL A 11 -1.24 -14.24 1.52
C VAL A 11 -1.74 -13.19 0.52
N ASP A 12 -1.22 -13.15 -0.72
CA ASP A 12 -1.70 -12.24 -1.78
C ASP A 12 -3.23 -12.35 -1.94
N ALA A 13 -3.94 -11.44 -1.28
CA ALA A 13 -5.40 -11.45 -1.19
C ALA A 13 -6.07 -11.12 -2.54
N GLY A 14 -5.29 -10.71 -3.56
CA GLY A 14 -5.81 -10.28 -4.85
C GLY A 14 -6.22 -8.79 -4.89
N LYS A 15 -5.85 -7.99 -3.88
CA LYS A 15 -6.12 -6.54 -3.80
C LYS A 15 -5.74 -5.83 -5.09
N THR A 16 -4.49 -5.96 -5.54
CA THR A 16 -3.98 -5.27 -6.72
C THR A 16 -4.79 -5.61 -7.97
N THR A 17 -5.17 -6.87 -8.15
CA THR A 17 -6.03 -7.29 -9.25
C THR A 17 -7.41 -6.63 -9.13
N PHE A 18 -8.04 -6.70 -7.96
CA PHE A 18 -9.32 -6.05 -7.70
C PHE A 18 -9.26 -4.53 -7.96
N SER A 19 -8.22 -3.86 -7.48
CA SER A 19 -8.02 -2.42 -7.63
C SER A 19 -7.89 -2.02 -9.10
N VAL A 20 -7.09 -2.72 -9.92
CA VAL A 20 -6.93 -2.33 -11.34
C VAL A 20 -8.22 -2.45 -12.14
N GLY A 21 -9.03 -3.48 -11.89
CA GLY A 21 -10.37 -3.58 -12.49
C GLY A 21 -11.30 -2.48 -12.01
N LEU A 22 -11.24 -2.11 -10.72
CA LEU A 22 -12.02 -1.02 -10.16
C LEU A 22 -11.63 0.34 -10.76
N LEU A 23 -10.33 0.61 -10.93
CA LEU A 23 -9.82 1.79 -11.61
C LEU A 23 -10.37 1.88 -13.03
N LYS A 24 -10.34 0.76 -13.78
CA LYS A 24 -10.90 0.69 -15.13
C LYS A 24 -12.40 0.94 -15.15
N ARG A 25 -13.16 0.35 -14.21
CA ARG A 25 -14.61 0.48 -14.09
C ARG A 25 -15.06 1.91 -13.79
N THR A 26 -14.28 2.63 -12.98
CA THR A 26 -14.65 3.94 -12.42
C THR A 26 -13.92 5.12 -13.06
N SER A 27 -12.87 4.87 -13.83
CA SER A 27 -11.90 5.89 -14.28
C SER A 27 -11.34 6.71 -13.11
N ALA A 28 -11.18 6.08 -11.94
CA ALA A 28 -10.61 6.71 -10.75
C ALA A 28 -9.09 6.74 -10.81
N GLN A 29 -8.48 7.63 -10.03
CA GLN A 29 -7.05 7.65 -9.77
C GLN A 29 -6.70 6.61 -8.69
N GLY A 30 -5.66 5.80 -8.93
CA GLY A 30 -5.16 4.82 -7.97
C GLY A 30 -4.12 5.41 -7.03
N PHE A 31 -4.17 4.98 -5.77
CA PHE A 31 -3.23 5.38 -4.72
C PHE A 31 -2.81 4.18 -3.89
N LYS A 32 -1.54 4.13 -3.48
CA LYS A 32 -1.00 3.08 -2.61
C LYS A 32 -0.05 3.71 -1.59
N PRO A 33 -0.56 4.19 -0.44
CA PRO A 33 0.20 5.05 0.47
C PRO A 33 1.52 4.43 0.97
N ARG A 34 1.52 3.11 1.15
CA ARG A 34 2.70 2.33 1.51
C ARG A 34 2.83 1.11 0.63
N ALA A 35 4.06 0.70 0.35
CA ALA A 35 4.37 -0.54 -0.32
C ALA A 35 5.75 -1.04 0.12
N GLY A 36 6.07 -2.26 -0.26
CA GLY A 36 7.43 -2.74 -0.12
C GLY A 36 7.66 -4.04 -0.88
N ASN A 37 8.90 -4.25 -1.27
CA ASN A 37 9.40 -5.46 -1.91
C ASN A 37 10.34 -6.16 -0.93
N ASN A 38 10.38 -7.49 -0.96
CA ASN A 38 11.44 -8.25 -0.35
C ASN A 38 12.54 -8.56 -1.38
N TYR A 39 13.78 -8.22 -1.07
CA TYR A 39 14.95 -8.40 -1.94
C TYR A 39 15.10 -9.84 -2.48
N TRP A 40 14.65 -10.84 -1.71
CA TRP A 40 14.70 -12.25 -2.10
C TRP A 40 13.41 -12.71 -2.79
N PHE A 41 12.24 -12.50 -2.16
CA PHE A 41 10.97 -13.02 -2.69
C PHE A 41 10.45 -12.25 -3.90
N ASP A 42 10.72 -10.95 -3.97
CA ASP A 42 10.30 -10.05 -5.05
C ASP A 42 11.51 -9.61 -5.90
N HIS A 43 12.52 -10.48 -6.03
CA HIS A 43 13.81 -10.14 -6.65
C HIS A 43 13.68 -9.60 -8.07
N ASP A 44 12.79 -10.17 -8.89
CA ASP A 44 12.56 -9.72 -10.27
C ASP A 44 11.96 -8.31 -10.32
N ASP A 45 11.04 -8.00 -9.40
CA ASP A 45 10.43 -6.68 -9.31
C ASP A 45 11.46 -5.63 -8.83
N TYR A 46 12.30 -6.02 -7.87
CA TYR A 46 13.45 -5.23 -7.42
C TYR A 46 14.46 -4.97 -8.56
N GLN A 47 14.89 -6.02 -9.28
CA GLN A 47 15.86 -5.90 -10.37
C GLN A 47 15.37 -4.95 -11.46
N ARG A 48 14.10 -5.09 -11.85
CA ARG A 48 13.47 -4.26 -12.87
C ARG A 48 13.40 -2.78 -12.47
N ALA A 49 13.00 -2.48 -11.24
CA ALA A 49 12.92 -1.09 -10.78
C ALA A 49 14.32 -0.47 -10.64
N THR A 50 15.25 -1.21 -10.02
CA THR A 50 16.60 -0.68 -9.75
C THR A 50 17.50 -0.61 -10.97
N SER A 51 17.25 -1.36 -12.05
CA SER A 51 18.00 -1.16 -13.31
C SER A 51 17.77 0.22 -13.94
N GLU A 52 16.71 0.91 -13.54
CA GLU A 52 16.41 2.30 -13.91
C GLU A 52 16.85 3.31 -12.84
N GLY A 53 17.54 2.87 -11.78
CA GLY A 53 17.91 3.71 -10.63
C GLY A 53 16.74 4.06 -9.71
N ARG A 54 15.65 3.30 -9.76
CA ARG A 54 14.38 3.59 -9.06
C ARG A 54 14.04 2.51 -8.04
N LEU A 55 13.11 2.83 -7.14
CA LEU A 55 12.59 1.87 -6.16
C LEU A 55 11.06 1.96 -6.06
N TYR A 56 10.36 0.94 -6.55
CA TYR A 56 8.91 0.78 -6.44
C TYR A 56 8.52 -0.69 -6.62
N GLY A 57 7.28 -1.04 -6.29
CA GLY A 57 6.77 -2.42 -6.35
C GLY A 57 5.83 -2.67 -7.53
N LYS A 58 5.57 -3.96 -7.80
CA LYS A 58 4.63 -4.38 -8.86
C LYS A 58 3.24 -3.77 -8.69
N ASP A 59 2.77 -3.61 -7.44
CA ASP A 59 1.44 -3.08 -7.17
C ASP A 59 1.32 -1.62 -7.59
N ALA A 60 2.23 -0.77 -7.12
CA ALA A 60 2.27 0.64 -7.51
C ALA A 60 2.43 0.78 -9.04
N LYS A 61 3.23 -0.07 -9.68
CA LYS A 61 3.34 -0.10 -11.14
C LYS A 61 2.02 -0.41 -11.84
N ARG A 62 1.29 -1.42 -11.36
CA ARG A 62 0.01 -1.83 -11.95
C ARG A 62 -1.08 -0.79 -11.72
N LEU A 63 -1.14 -0.19 -10.54
CA LEU A 63 -2.10 0.87 -10.21
C LEU A 63 -1.84 2.13 -11.03
N ALA A 64 -0.57 2.55 -11.17
CA ALA A 64 -0.21 3.70 -11.99
C ALA A 64 -0.59 3.49 -13.46
N ALA A 65 -0.26 2.32 -14.03
CA ALA A 65 -0.61 1.98 -15.40
C ALA A 65 -2.12 1.84 -15.67
N ALA A 66 -2.91 1.49 -14.65
CA ALA A 66 -4.36 1.40 -14.75
C ALA A 66 -5.08 2.73 -14.45
N SER A 67 -4.37 3.71 -13.87
CA SER A 67 -4.90 5.03 -13.59
C SER A 67 -5.00 5.87 -14.87
N PRO A 68 -5.94 6.84 -14.95
CA PRO A 68 -5.99 7.78 -16.05
C PRO A 68 -4.73 8.66 -16.14
N GLY A 69 -4.25 8.92 -17.35
CA GLY A 69 -3.10 9.81 -17.58
C GLY A 69 -1.76 9.08 -17.58
N ASP A 70 -0.68 9.86 -17.60
CA ASP A 70 0.70 9.37 -17.53
C ASP A 70 1.19 9.49 -16.09
N VAL A 71 0.82 8.51 -15.26
CA VAL A 71 1.12 8.48 -13.83
C VAL A 71 2.29 7.53 -13.60
N VAL A 72 3.27 7.98 -12.81
CA VAL A 72 4.39 7.11 -12.41
C VAL A 72 4.17 6.49 -11.02
N PRO A 73 4.72 5.29 -10.74
CA PRO A 73 4.50 4.60 -9.47
C PRO A 73 4.80 5.43 -8.22
N GLU A 74 5.83 6.27 -8.28
CA GLU A 74 6.29 7.11 -7.17
C GLU A 74 5.32 8.24 -6.80
N GLU A 75 4.47 8.69 -7.72
CA GLU A 75 3.47 9.73 -7.45
C GLU A 75 2.35 9.21 -6.54
N ILE A 76 1.94 7.97 -6.77
CA ILE A 76 0.80 7.33 -6.08
C ILE A 76 1.22 6.49 -4.88
N ASN A 77 2.49 6.13 -4.80
CA ASN A 77 3.09 5.45 -3.68
C ASN A 77 4.25 6.30 -3.21
N PRO A 78 4.11 7.11 -2.14
CA PRO A 78 5.19 7.97 -1.65
C PRO A 78 6.19 7.20 -0.78
N ILE A 79 5.78 6.09 -0.15
CA ILE A 79 6.63 5.34 0.76
C ILE A 79 6.78 3.89 0.30
N HIS A 80 7.99 3.53 -0.09
CA HIS A 80 8.34 2.20 -0.57
C HIS A 80 9.51 1.60 0.21
N ARG A 81 9.29 0.47 0.86
CA ARG A 81 10.30 -0.21 1.67
C ARG A 81 10.93 -1.40 0.96
N LEU A 82 12.25 -1.46 0.95
CA LEU A 82 12.99 -2.67 0.63
C LEU A 82 13.25 -3.47 1.91
N TRP A 83 12.72 -4.69 1.95
CA TRP A 83 12.97 -5.67 3.00
C TRP A 83 14.04 -6.67 2.56
N HIS A 84 14.77 -7.24 3.51
CA HIS A 84 15.65 -8.39 3.31
C HIS A 84 15.24 -9.51 4.27
N PRO A 85 15.30 -10.79 3.88
CA PRO A 85 15.10 -11.89 4.81
C PRO A 85 16.10 -11.81 5.99
N SER A 86 15.62 -12.04 7.20
CA SER A 86 16.47 -12.15 8.40
C SER A 86 16.26 -13.53 9.01
N PRO A 87 17.17 -14.50 8.78
CA PRO A 87 17.01 -15.86 9.28
C PRO A 87 17.35 -16.04 10.77
N GLY A 88 17.73 -14.96 11.49
CA GLY A 88 18.12 -15.00 12.89
C GLY A 88 16.96 -14.84 13.89
N ALA A 89 17.22 -15.12 15.17
CA ALA A 89 16.27 -14.93 16.27
C ALA A 89 15.98 -13.44 16.59
N GLU A 90 16.72 -12.52 15.98
CA GLU A 90 16.57 -11.08 16.17
C GLU A 90 15.52 -10.52 15.19
N THR A 91 14.54 -9.80 15.74
CA THR A 91 13.41 -9.23 15.01
C THR A 91 13.77 -7.95 14.23
N GLY A 92 15.06 -7.60 14.15
CA GLY A 92 15.54 -6.42 13.43
C GLY A 92 15.07 -5.09 14.02
N LEU A 93 15.51 -3.97 13.41
CA LEU A 93 15.17 -2.62 13.88
C LEU A 93 13.65 -2.39 14.01
N LEU A 94 12.86 -2.98 13.11
CA LEU A 94 11.40 -2.76 13.05
C LEU A 94 10.57 -3.92 13.61
N GLY A 95 11.19 -4.84 14.35
CA GLY A 95 10.48 -5.89 15.07
C GLY A 95 9.74 -6.90 14.19
N LYS A 96 10.04 -7.01 12.89
CA LYS A 96 9.41 -7.99 12.00
C LYS A 96 10.15 -9.32 12.08
N GLU A 97 9.45 -10.36 12.53
CA GLU A 97 9.95 -11.73 12.48
C GLU A 97 10.31 -12.09 11.02
N ASN A 98 11.50 -12.65 10.84
CA ASN A 98 12.03 -13.15 9.57
C ASN A 98 12.38 -12.12 8.49
N GLN A 99 12.27 -10.81 8.75
CA GLN A 99 12.64 -9.77 7.78
C GLN A 99 13.20 -8.50 8.44
N GLN A 100 14.16 -7.87 7.80
CA GLN A 100 14.77 -6.61 8.20
C GLN A 100 14.58 -5.55 7.12
N PHE A 101 14.30 -4.32 7.51
CA PHE A 101 14.26 -3.20 6.56
C PHE A 101 15.69 -2.87 6.12
N VAL A 102 15.90 -2.54 4.85
CA VAL A 102 17.20 -2.14 4.29
C VAL A 102 17.18 -0.67 3.92
N VAL A 103 16.19 -0.26 3.12
CA VAL A 103 16.03 1.10 2.63
C VAL A 103 14.55 1.43 2.53
N ASP A 104 14.14 2.62 2.96
CA ASP A 104 12.88 3.24 2.58
C ASP A 104 13.14 4.31 1.51
N ARG A 105 12.37 4.29 0.43
CA ARG A 105 12.20 5.43 -0.46
C ARG A 105 11.03 6.25 0.04
N VAL A 106 11.23 7.55 0.26
CA VAL A 106 10.26 8.43 0.90
C VAL A 106 10.00 9.64 0.00
N GLY A 107 8.74 10.09 0.00
CA GLY A 107 8.32 11.23 -0.81
C GLY A 107 8.22 10.92 -2.30
N ARG A 108 7.99 11.99 -3.06
CA ARG A 108 7.94 11.98 -4.52
C ARG A 108 9.27 12.47 -5.08
N PRO A 109 9.63 12.05 -6.31
CA PRO A 109 10.71 12.69 -7.04
C PRO A 109 10.45 14.19 -7.15
N SER A 110 11.35 15.01 -6.61
CA SER A 110 11.34 16.46 -6.78
C SER A 110 12.43 16.88 -7.76
N ALA A 111 12.22 17.96 -8.49
CA ALA A 111 13.23 18.49 -9.41
C ALA A 111 14.49 19.03 -8.67
N GLU A 112 14.34 19.41 -7.40
CA GLU A 112 15.42 20.02 -6.60
C GLU A 112 16.21 18.98 -5.80
N THR A 113 15.51 18.06 -5.15
CA THR A 113 16.06 17.07 -4.20
C THR A 113 16.09 15.65 -4.75
N GLY A 114 15.45 15.39 -5.89
CA GLY A 114 15.34 14.05 -6.45
C GLY A 114 14.45 13.16 -5.58
N VAL A 115 14.89 11.92 -5.38
CA VAL A 115 14.20 10.92 -4.56
C VAL A 115 14.92 10.78 -3.23
N GLU A 116 14.17 10.82 -2.12
CA GLU A 116 14.75 10.70 -0.79
C GLU A 116 14.75 9.24 -0.31
N TYR A 117 15.80 8.90 0.44
CA TYR A 117 16.00 7.56 0.97
C TYR A 117 16.35 7.60 2.45
N VAL A 118 15.96 6.55 3.18
CA VAL A 118 16.35 6.28 4.56
C VAL A 118 16.99 4.91 4.60
N VAL A 119 18.22 4.81 5.09
CA VAL A 119 18.98 3.56 5.09
C VAL A 119 19.03 2.98 6.49
N ASN A 120 18.84 1.67 6.60
CA ASN A 120 19.09 0.96 7.85
C ASN A 120 20.61 0.86 8.08
N GLY A 121 21.11 1.55 9.11
CA GLY A 121 22.51 1.50 9.51
C GLY A 121 22.91 0.26 10.31
N THR A 122 21.96 -0.61 10.66
CA THR A 122 22.21 -1.82 11.47
C THR A 122 22.33 -3.09 10.64
N VAL A 123 22.20 -3.02 9.32
CA VAL A 123 22.26 -4.17 8.41
C VAL A 123 23.12 -3.84 7.21
N ASP A 124 23.70 -4.88 6.60
CA ASP A 124 24.43 -4.72 5.35
C ASP A 124 23.46 -4.41 4.22
N VAL A 125 23.75 -3.34 3.48
CA VAL A 125 23.03 -2.98 2.26
C VAL A 125 23.64 -3.82 1.12
N PRO A 126 22.85 -4.62 0.38
CA PRO A 126 23.39 -5.39 -0.74
C PRO A 126 24.09 -4.48 -1.77
N ASP A 127 25.23 -4.91 -2.32
CA ASP A 127 26.03 -4.10 -3.26
C ASP A 127 25.19 -3.58 -4.42
N SER A 128 24.33 -4.43 -5.01
CA SER A 128 23.44 -4.02 -6.10
C SER A 128 22.48 -2.89 -5.73
N VAL A 129 22.11 -2.76 -4.45
CA VAL A 129 21.26 -1.67 -3.96
C VAL A 129 22.09 -0.38 -3.87
N ALA A 130 23.29 -0.47 -3.27
CA ALA A 130 24.19 0.67 -3.10
C ALA A 130 24.73 1.22 -4.44
N GLU A 131 24.91 0.36 -5.44
CA GLU A 131 25.37 0.74 -6.78
C GLU A 131 24.27 1.40 -7.62
N ARG A 132 23.01 1.00 -7.43
CA ARG A 132 21.90 1.40 -8.30
C ARG A 132 21.06 2.54 -7.74
N LEU A 133 21.03 2.72 -6.42
CA LEU A 133 20.25 3.76 -5.76
C LEU A 133 21.17 4.87 -5.23
N PRO A 134 20.74 6.15 -5.27
CA PRO A 134 21.54 7.28 -4.79
C PRO A 134 21.53 7.35 -3.25
N LEU A 135 22.20 6.41 -2.59
CA LEU A 135 22.19 6.28 -1.13
C LEU A 135 23.33 7.02 -0.41
N ALA A 136 24.21 7.71 -1.14
CA ALA A 136 25.43 8.30 -0.57
C ALA A 136 25.13 9.33 0.54
N ASP A 137 24.14 10.19 0.30
CA ASP A 137 23.74 11.27 1.22
C ASP A 137 22.49 10.91 2.04
N ALA A 138 22.00 9.68 1.94
CA ALA A 138 20.79 9.24 2.61
C ALA A 138 21.03 9.09 4.14
N PRO A 139 20.14 9.61 5.01
CA PRO A 139 20.23 9.39 6.45
C PRO A 139 20.24 7.90 6.79
N ARG A 140 21.14 7.54 7.73
CA ARG A 140 21.28 6.19 8.27
C ARG A 140 20.73 6.13 9.68
N VAL A 141 19.73 5.29 9.91
CA VAL A 141 19.13 5.09 11.23
C VAL A 141 19.75 3.86 11.91
N THR A 142 20.10 3.98 13.18
CA THR A 142 20.70 2.87 13.95
C THR A 142 19.86 2.44 15.14
N SER A 143 18.79 3.18 15.45
CA SER A 143 17.86 2.86 16.53
C SER A 143 16.41 3.12 16.11
N VAL A 144 15.48 2.49 16.82
CA VAL A 144 14.04 2.72 16.63
C VAL A 144 13.67 4.17 16.93
N ALA A 145 14.36 4.81 17.88
CA ALA A 145 14.16 6.22 18.21
C ALA A 145 14.55 7.12 17.02
N ASP A 146 15.75 6.93 16.46
CA ASP A 146 16.21 7.68 15.28
C ASP A 146 15.25 7.50 14.10
N PHE A 147 14.80 6.25 13.88
CA PHE A 147 13.85 5.95 12.84
C PHE A 147 12.51 6.65 13.07
N ASN A 148 11.96 6.60 14.28
CA ASN A 148 10.70 7.27 14.61
C ASN A 148 10.78 8.79 14.48
N ASP A 149 11.91 9.41 14.83
CA ASP A 149 12.10 10.85 14.66
C ASP A 149 12.16 11.26 13.19
N LEU A 150 12.85 10.47 12.37
CA LEU A 150 12.89 10.70 10.92
C LEU A 150 11.52 10.46 10.25
N MET A 151 10.80 9.43 10.68
CA MET A 151 9.43 9.13 10.25
C MET A 151 8.48 10.31 10.51
N ARG A 152 8.58 10.96 11.68
CA ARG A 152 7.73 12.11 12.05
C ARG A 152 7.90 13.32 11.15
N VAL A 153 9.03 13.41 10.46
CA VAL A 153 9.29 14.49 9.50
C VAL A 153 8.97 13.98 8.10
N MET A 154 9.80 13.09 7.56
CA MET A 154 9.75 12.73 6.14
C MET A 154 8.52 11.90 5.76
N HIS A 155 8.16 10.89 6.58
CA HIS A 155 7.05 10.01 6.23
C HIS A 155 5.69 10.67 6.45
N VAL A 156 5.58 11.52 7.47
CA VAL A 156 4.33 12.28 7.73
C VAL A 156 4.09 13.25 6.58
N GLU A 157 5.06 14.08 6.22
CA GLU A 157 4.93 15.05 5.12
C GLU A 157 4.56 14.36 3.79
N ALA A 158 5.25 13.25 3.46
CA ALA A 158 4.99 12.50 2.24
C ALA A 158 3.57 11.89 2.20
N LEU A 159 3.03 11.45 3.35
CA LEU A 159 1.67 10.94 3.44
C LEU A 159 0.62 12.05 3.45
N GLU A 160 0.89 13.18 4.09
CA GLU A 160 0.01 14.36 4.07
C GLU A 160 -0.15 14.91 2.65
N SER A 161 0.95 14.99 1.89
CA SER A 161 0.90 15.35 0.47
C SER A 161 0.06 14.37 -0.34
N LEU A 162 0.21 13.05 -0.12
CA LEU A 162 -0.62 12.06 -0.80
C LEU A 162 -2.10 12.17 -0.41
N ALA A 163 -2.39 12.46 0.86
CA ALA A 163 -3.76 12.64 1.34
C ALA A 163 -4.42 13.86 0.70
N ALA A 164 -3.69 14.97 0.54
CA ALA A 164 -4.17 16.15 -0.19
C ALA A 164 -4.53 15.82 -1.65
N ASP A 165 -3.70 15.01 -2.32
CA ASP A 165 -3.99 14.57 -3.68
C ASP A 165 -5.23 13.70 -3.77
N ILE A 166 -5.39 12.75 -2.83
CA ILE A 166 -6.59 11.90 -2.75
C ILE A 166 -7.84 12.75 -2.50
N GLU A 167 -7.74 13.78 -1.66
CA GLU A 167 -8.85 14.71 -1.42
C GLU A 167 -9.20 15.53 -2.66
N SER A 168 -8.19 15.94 -3.43
CA SER A 168 -8.39 16.72 -4.66
C SER A 168 -8.92 15.91 -5.85
N ALA A 169 -8.78 14.59 -5.83
CA ALA A 169 -9.19 13.72 -6.91
C ALA A 169 -10.73 13.57 -6.96
N ASP A 170 -11.32 13.74 -8.14
CA ASP A 170 -12.76 13.51 -8.36
C ASP A 170 -13.20 12.11 -7.89
N ARG A 171 -12.38 11.10 -8.23
CA ARG A 171 -12.54 9.70 -7.86
C ARG A 171 -11.20 9.10 -7.49
N ALA A 172 -11.11 8.53 -6.30
CA ALA A 172 -9.90 7.89 -5.79
C ALA A 172 -10.17 6.44 -5.38
N VAL A 173 -9.24 5.55 -5.70
CA VAL A 173 -9.17 4.18 -5.16
C VAL A 173 -7.85 4.06 -4.41
N VAL A 174 -7.94 3.88 -3.09
CA VAL A 174 -6.78 3.72 -2.21
C VAL A 174 -6.61 2.24 -1.91
N GLU A 175 -5.49 1.66 -2.27
CA GLU A 175 -5.13 0.28 -1.94
C GLU A 175 -4.22 0.25 -0.70
N SER A 176 -4.59 -0.56 0.29
CA SER A 176 -3.80 -0.71 1.50
C SER A 176 -2.56 -1.60 1.33
N TYR A 177 -1.58 -1.44 2.23
CA TYR A 177 -0.40 -2.29 2.30
C TYR A 177 -0.65 -3.47 3.23
N GLY A 178 -0.41 -4.70 2.76
CA GLY A 178 -0.64 -5.90 3.57
C GLY A 178 -2.10 -6.00 4.03
N ASP A 179 -2.29 -6.16 5.33
CA ASP A 179 -3.57 -6.20 6.04
C ASP A 179 -3.84 -4.92 6.84
N VAL A 180 -3.25 -3.79 6.45
CA VAL A 180 -3.53 -2.49 7.06
C VAL A 180 -4.97 -2.09 6.73
N ALA A 181 -5.75 -1.83 7.77
CA ALA A 181 -7.15 -1.42 7.70
C ALA A 181 -7.27 0.06 7.34
N ARG A 182 -6.40 0.90 7.92
CA ARG A 182 -6.42 2.35 7.72
C ARG A 182 -5.08 2.85 7.19
N PRO A 183 -4.89 2.92 5.86
CA PRO A 183 -3.58 3.24 5.29
C PRO A 183 -3.18 4.72 5.43
N LEU A 184 -4.15 5.62 5.64
CA LEU A 184 -3.92 7.05 5.85
C LEU A 184 -4.86 7.59 6.94
N SER A 185 -4.28 8.34 7.87
CA SER A 185 -5.04 9.18 8.79
C SER A 185 -5.64 10.37 8.02
N GLY A 186 -6.92 10.66 8.23
CA GLY A 186 -7.61 11.80 7.61
C GLY A 186 -8.36 11.50 6.30
N ILE A 187 -8.26 10.29 5.77
CA ILE A 187 -9.12 9.84 4.66
C ILE A 187 -10.26 9.01 5.21
N GLU A 188 -11.48 9.44 4.92
CA GLU A 188 -12.72 8.72 5.17
C GLU A 188 -13.21 8.18 3.82
N PRO A 189 -13.15 6.86 3.59
CA PRO A 189 -13.67 6.28 2.37
C PRO A 189 -15.20 6.32 2.39
N ASP A 190 -15.84 6.44 1.23
CA ASP A 190 -17.29 6.32 1.08
C ASP A 190 -17.72 4.85 1.22
N ALA A 191 -16.89 3.92 0.73
CA ALA A 191 -17.08 2.48 0.92
C ALA A 191 -15.75 1.73 0.91
N VAL A 192 -15.75 0.54 1.52
CA VAL A 192 -14.56 -0.31 1.66
C VAL A 192 -14.82 -1.70 1.09
N ALA A 193 -13.95 -2.15 0.20
CA ALA A 193 -13.86 -3.54 -0.21
C ALA A 193 -12.72 -4.23 0.55
N VAL A 194 -13.06 -5.17 1.43
CA VAL A 194 -12.09 -6.09 2.04
C VAL A 194 -12.00 -7.33 1.14
N VAL A 195 -10.89 -7.41 0.41
CA VAL A 195 -10.63 -8.47 -0.57
C VAL A 195 -9.95 -9.66 0.10
N GLU A 196 -10.43 -10.85 -0.25
CA GLU A 196 -9.94 -12.14 0.22
C GLU A 196 -9.89 -13.12 -0.97
N PRO A 197 -9.12 -14.22 -0.88
CA PRO A 197 -9.16 -15.27 -1.88
C PRO A 197 -10.60 -15.74 -2.16
N GLY A 198 -11.07 -15.47 -3.39
CA GLY A 198 -12.37 -15.90 -3.88
C GLY A 198 -13.58 -15.05 -3.47
N ARG A 199 -13.41 -13.93 -2.73
CA ARG A 199 -14.51 -13.03 -2.38
C ARG A 199 -14.08 -11.60 -2.02
N ALA A 200 -15.01 -10.66 -2.16
CA ALA A 200 -14.91 -9.31 -1.60
C ALA A 200 -16.05 -9.09 -0.60
N ARG A 201 -15.72 -8.61 0.60
CA ARG A 201 -16.68 -8.15 1.60
C ARG A 201 -16.77 -6.62 1.53
N ILE A 202 -17.98 -6.10 1.43
CA ILE A 202 -18.26 -4.68 1.27
C ILE A 202 -18.72 -4.10 2.60
N TYR A 203 -18.14 -2.96 2.97
CA TYR A 203 -18.47 -2.25 4.20
C TYR A 203 -18.77 -0.79 3.89
N ASP A 204 -19.74 -0.27 4.64
CA ASP A 204 -20.03 1.17 4.72
C ASP A 204 -18.79 1.92 5.24
N GLY A 205 -18.44 3.00 4.55
CA GLY A 205 -17.24 3.77 4.80
C GLY A 205 -17.17 4.38 6.20
N ASP A 206 -18.26 5.01 6.62
CA ASP A 206 -18.41 5.64 7.93
C ASP A 206 -18.28 4.63 9.08
N ARG A 207 -18.97 3.49 8.96
CA ARG A 207 -18.90 2.40 9.96
C ARG A 207 -17.50 1.82 10.02
N TYR A 208 -16.85 1.63 8.87
CA TYR A 208 -15.48 1.14 8.81
C TYR A 208 -14.48 2.12 9.46
N ALA A 209 -14.61 3.41 9.18
CA ALA A 209 -13.77 4.44 9.78
C ALA A 209 -13.95 4.53 11.30
N LYS A 210 -15.19 4.44 11.80
CA LYS A 210 -15.49 4.39 13.24
C LYS A 210 -14.92 3.13 13.90
N ALA A 211 -15.04 1.98 13.23
CA ALA A 211 -14.47 0.73 13.72
C ALA A 211 -12.95 0.77 13.80
N CYS A 212 -12.27 1.40 12.83
CA CYS A 212 -10.83 1.64 12.90
C CYS A 212 -10.46 2.46 14.15
N GLN A 213 -11.22 3.52 14.47
CA GLN A 213 -10.97 4.34 15.66
C GLN A 213 -11.18 3.57 16.98
N ILE A 214 -12.12 2.62 17.00
CA ILE A 214 -12.37 1.77 18.18
C ILE A 214 -11.29 0.70 18.32
N ALA A 215 -10.84 0.12 17.21
CA ALA A 215 -9.76 -0.87 17.19
C ALA A 215 -8.43 -0.28 17.69
N THR A 216 -8.22 1.03 17.52
CA THR A 216 -7.12 1.79 18.13
C THR A 216 -7.27 1.87 19.66
N GLY A 217 -7.00 0.78 20.36
CA GLY A 217 -7.07 0.68 21.81
C GLY A 217 -5.76 1.10 22.51
N GLY A 218 -5.79 2.22 23.25
CA GLY A 218 -4.90 2.56 24.38
C GLY A 218 -3.44 2.98 24.07
N PRO A 219 -2.88 4.00 24.75
CA PRO A 219 -1.47 4.37 24.61
C PRO A 219 -0.58 3.26 25.22
N GLY A 220 -0.08 2.35 24.38
CA GLY A 220 0.75 1.24 24.84
C GLY A 220 1.10 0.21 23.76
N ASP A 221 0.24 0.03 22.76
CA ASP A 221 0.56 -0.83 21.61
C ASP A 221 1.36 -0.02 20.60
N GLY A 222 2.68 -0.27 20.52
CA GLY A 222 3.58 0.36 19.55
C GLY A 222 3.29 0.03 18.07
N GLN A 223 2.06 -0.39 17.73
CA GLN A 223 1.60 -0.55 16.35
C GLN A 223 0.87 0.72 15.92
N LEU A 224 1.51 1.47 15.02
CA LEU A 224 0.95 2.68 14.39
C LEU A 224 -0.16 2.37 13.36
N GLU A 225 -0.32 1.11 12.95
CA GLU A 225 -1.21 0.70 11.85
C GLU A 225 -2.25 -0.32 12.30
N GLU A 226 -3.53 0.03 12.13
CA GLU A 226 -4.67 -0.86 12.40
C GLU A 226 -4.70 -2.03 11.42
N ARG A 227 -5.08 -3.21 11.92
CA ARG A 227 -5.17 -4.45 11.12
C ARG A 227 -6.61 -4.75 10.76
N VAL A 228 -6.85 -5.17 9.52
CA VAL A 228 -8.19 -5.50 9.00
C VAL A 228 -8.95 -6.48 9.90
N PRO A 229 -8.37 -7.60 10.41
CA PRO A 229 -9.07 -8.49 11.33
C PRO A 229 -9.69 -7.79 12.55
N ASN A 230 -8.97 -6.85 13.15
CA ASN A 230 -9.42 -6.14 14.36
C ASN A 230 -10.60 -5.20 14.08
N VAL A 231 -10.77 -4.77 12.82
CA VAL A 231 -11.80 -3.82 12.41
C VAL A 231 -13.06 -4.55 11.96
N VAL A 232 -12.91 -5.58 11.12
CA VAL A 232 -14.05 -6.29 10.52
C VAL A 232 -14.86 -7.10 11.52
N ASP A 233 -14.28 -7.45 12.68
CA ASP A 233 -14.98 -8.13 13.76
C ASP A 233 -15.91 -7.19 14.56
N LEU A 234 -15.78 -5.87 14.40
CA LEU A 234 -16.56 -4.85 15.10
C LEU A 234 -17.81 -4.39 14.34
N ILE A 235 -17.93 -4.75 13.06
CA ILE A 235 -18.96 -4.22 12.15
C ILE A 235 -19.54 -5.30 11.25
N GLU A 236 -20.81 -5.12 10.89
CA GLU A 236 -21.45 -5.97 9.89
C GLU A 236 -21.11 -5.50 8.47
N GLN A 237 -20.85 -6.46 7.59
CA GLN A 237 -20.68 -6.22 6.15
C GLN A 237 -22.03 -5.90 5.50
N VAL A 238 -22.02 -5.00 4.50
CA VAL A 238 -23.18 -4.67 3.66
C VAL A 238 -23.45 -5.79 2.65
N ALA A 239 -22.38 -6.34 2.07
CA ALA A 239 -22.46 -7.42 1.11
C ALA A 239 -21.22 -8.33 1.16
N ALA A 240 -21.35 -9.55 0.65
CA ALA A 240 -20.23 -10.42 0.33
C ALA A 240 -20.43 -11.01 -1.06
N VAL A 241 -19.50 -10.73 -1.96
CA VAL A 241 -19.58 -11.10 -3.38
C VAL A 241 -18.46 -12.06 -3.72
N ARG A 242 -18.75 -13.12 -4.48
CA ARG A 242 -17.76 -14.08 -4.94
C ARG A 242 -16.89 -13.45 -6.03
N LEU A 243 -15.58 -13.67 -5.94
CA LEU A 243 -14.63 -13.29 -6.99
C LEU A 243 -14.19 -14.56 -7.74
N PRO A 244 -14.47 -14.69 -9.05
CA PRO A 244 -13.93 -15.80 -9.84
C PRO A 244 -12.39 -15.76 -9.87
N ALA A 245 -11.78 -16.95 -9.98
CA ALA A 245 -10.36 -17.05 -10.27
C ALA A 245 -10.10 -16.63 -11.71
N LEU A 246 -9.08 -15.80 -11.91
CA LEU A 246 -8.69 -15.28 -13.22
C LEU A 246 -7.34 -15.88 -13.62
N ASP A 247 -7.19 -16.22 -14.90
CA ASP A 247 -5.90 -16.64 -15.43
C ASP A 247 -4.92 -15.45 -15.55
N SER A 248 -3.69 -15.73 -16.01
CA SER A 248 -2.67 -14.68 -16.12
C SER A 248 -2.96 -13.64 -17.19
N GLU A 249 -3.68 -14.01 -18.26
CA GLU A 249 -4.06 -13.09 -19.34
C GLU A 249 -5.13 -12.12 -18.82
N GLN A 250 -6.20 -12.66 -18.23
CA GLN A 250 -7.27 -11.89 -17.60
C GLN A 250 -6.75 -10.97 -16.49
N ARG A 251 -5.84 -11.44 -15.62
CA ARG A 251 -5.28 -10.60 -14.54
C ARG A 251 -4.40 -9.45 -15.04
N SER A 252 -3.88 -9.56 -16.26
CA SER A 252 -3.03 -8.55 -16.87
C SER A 252 -3.81 -7.47 -17.61
N ASP A 253 -5.09 -7.71 -17.90
CA ASP A 253 -5.99 -6.76 -18.57
C ASP A 253 -7.01 -6.17 -17.58
N PRO A 254 -6.88 -4.87 -17.21
CA PRO A 254 -7.85 -4.21 -16.34
C PRO A 254 -9.30 -4.27 -16.83
N ALA A 255 -9.56 -4.34 -18.14
CA ALA A 255 -10.92 -4.46 -18.69
C ALA A 255 -11.49 -5.86 -18.42
N ALA A 256 -10.73 -6.91 -18.67
CA ALA A 256 -11.12 -8.28 -18.36
C ALA A 256 -11.38 -8.47 -16.85
N VAL A 257 -10.59 -7.84 -15.98
CA VAL A 257 -10.86 -7.84 -14.54
C VAL A 257 -12.14 -7.06 -14.21
N ALA A 258 -12.33 -5.88 -14.81
CA ALA A 258 -13.52 -5.05 -14.64
C ALA A 258 -14.81 -5.83 -14.93
N ASP A 259 -14.81 -6.57 -16.04
CA ASP A 259 -15.94 -7.40 -16.47
C ASP A 259 -16.15 -8.61 -15.55
N ALA A 260 -15.08 -9.29 -15.14
CA ALA A 260 -15.20 -10.50 -14.33
C ALA A 260 -15.64 -10.23 -12.88
N TYR A 261 -15.36 -9.04 -12.35
CA TYR A 261 -15.68 -8.62 -10.98
C TYR A 261 -16.83 -7.59 -10.93
N ASP A 262 -17.61 -7.44 -12.01
CA ASP A 262 -18.69 -6.46 -12.17
C ASP A 262 -19.64 -6.39 -10.96
N HIS A 263 -20.13 -7.53 -10.47
CA HIS A 263 -21.04 -7.62 -9.35
C HIS A 263 -20.42 -7.14 -8.03
N ALA A 264 -19.11 -7.35 -7.84
CA ALA A 264 -18.43 -6.87 -6.66
C ALA A 264 -18.24 -5.35 -6.71
N TYR A 265 -17.97 -4.80 -7.89
CA TYR A 265 -17.88 -3.36 -8.09
C TYR A 265 -19.24 -2.68 -7.98
N ASP A 266 -20.31 -3.25 -8.53
CA ASP A 266 -21.65 -2.70 -8.40
C ASP A 266 -22.10 -2.68 -6.94
N ALA A 267 -21.80 -3.73 -6.15
CA ALA A 267 -22.08 -3.75 -4.72
C ALA A 267 -21.28 -2.70 -3.94
N LEU A 268 -19.99 -2.53 -4.26
CA LEU A 268 -19.14 -1.50 -3.64
C LEU A 268 -19.64 -0.09 -3.97
N LEU A 269 -19.98 0.17 -5.23
CA LEU A 269 -20.44 1.47 -5.69
C LEU A 269 -21.82 1.81 -5.14
N ALA A 270 -22.75 0.84 -5.07
CA ALA A 270 -24.04 1.04 -4.43
C ALA A 270 -23.86 1.50 -2.97
N CYS A 271 -22.98 0.82 -2.22
CA CYS A 271 -22.64 1.18 -0.85
C CYS A 271 -22.00 2.57 -0.72
N ALA A 272 -21.28 3.07 -1.73
CA ALA A 272 -20.61 4.37 -1.71
C ALA A 272 -21.54 5.55 -1.99
N PHE A 273 -22.75 5.31 -2.49
CA PHE A 273 -23.73 6.36 -2.85
C PHE A 273 -24.99 6.36 -1.97
N ASP A 274 -25.10 5.39 -1.05
CA ASP A 274 -26.18 5.30 -0.06
C ASP A 274 -25.96 6.29 1.11
#